data_AF-A0A815JD17-F1
#
_entry.id   AF-A0A815JD17-F1
#
_cell.length_a   1.000
_cell.length_b   1.000
_cell.length_c   1.000
_cell.angle_alpha   90.00
_cell.angle_beta   90.00
_cell.angle_gamma   90.00
#
_symmetry.space_group_name_H-M   'P 1'
#
loop_
_entity.id
_entity.type
_entity.pdbx_description
1 polymer ?
#
loop_
_entity_poly.entity_id
_entity_poly.type
_entity_poly.pdbx_seq_one_letter_code
_entity_poly.pdbx_strand_id
1 'polypeptide(L)'
;MSSSAMNWAISLFYLAYLIFEIPSTLLLRFLGPTRYLSLSLILWGSVTVGMAFVKNSQQLLIVRFLLGMVQSGFFTGTIIYFSLWYCKKEQIMRFSILFGAVCTAGVLDGILAYGIRHMEDIGGLKNWRWLFLLEGLPIIPLGVMTYLFLGSIPDTVQWLDNCEKQLLTNLLREDAGNVAVYVSTCVACCGTISAFPLLLAWLTNNVGGHTKRAMAVGFLVGIGQIGGVLAPQVVYPDDSDKLRENDRRIHLSLDEYKYEAAITEPCDRHPDIRYKW
;
A
#
# COMPACT_ATOMS: atom_id res chain seq x y z
N MET A 1 -20.12 18.89 -18.69
CA MET A 1 -18.80 19.50 -18.39
C MET A 1 -18.02 19.53 -19.69
N SER A 2 -17.28 20.60 -19.98
CA SER A 2 -16.42 20.64 -21.18
C SER A 2 -15.30 19.61 -21.05
N SER A 3 -14.95 18.93 -22.14
CA SER A 3 -13.86 17.95 -22.18
C SER A 3 -12.51 18.54 -21.71
N SER A 4 -12.29 19.83 -21.94
CA SER A 4 -11.09 20.53 -21.46
C SER A 4 -11.01 20.60 -19.92
N ALA A 5 -12.14 20.85 -19.24
CA ALA A 5 -12.18 20.91 -17.78
C ALA A 5 -11.92 19.54 -17.13
N MET A 6 -12.33 18.45 -17.78
CA MET A 6 -12.05 17.09 -17.32
C MET A 6 -10.55 16.77 -17.38
N ASN A 7 -9.90 17.13 -18.49
CA ASN A 7 -8.46 16.93 -18.65
C ASN A 7 -7.66 17.72 -17.62
N TRP A 8 -8.01 19.00 -17.41
CA TRP A 8 -7.40 19.83 -16.36
C TRP A 8 -7.58 19.24 -14.96
N ALA A 9 -8.75 18.65 -14.66
CA ALA A 9 -9.00 18.01 -13.37
C ALA A 9 -8.11 16.77 -13.14
N ILE A 10 -7.86 15.98 -14.18
CA ILE A 10 -6.96 14.84 -14.13
C ILE A 10 -5.51 15.31 -13.96
N SER A 11 -5.07 16.31 -14.74
CA SER A 11 -3.72 16.85 -14.66
C SER A 11 -3.41 17.47 -13.29
N LEU A 12 -4.34 18.24 -12.71
CA LEU A 12 -4.17 18.84 -11.38
C LEU A 12 -4.04 17.81 -10.27
N PHE A 13 -4.73 16.68 -10.37
CA PHE A 13 -4.59 15.57 -9.43
C PHE A 13 -3.15 15.04 -9.43
N TYR A 14 -2.59 14.74 -10.61
CA TYR A 14 -1.21 14.23 -10.71
C TYR A 14 -0.17 15.27 -10.32
N LEU A 15 -0.41 16.55 -10.64
CA LEU A 15 0.47 17.64 -10.21
C LEU A 15 0.51 17.76 -8.68
N ALA A 16 -0.66 17.72 -8.02
CA ALA A 16 -0.74 17.72 -6.56
C ALA A 16 -0.04 16.49 -5.98
N TYR A 17 -0.29 15.32 -6.55
CA TYR A 17 0.33 14.08 -6.10
C TYR A 17 1.87 14.21 -6.09
N LEU A 18 2.47 14.67 -7.19
CA LEU A 18 3.92 14.79 -7.33
C LEU A 18 4.53 15.81 -6.36
N ILE A 19 3.91 16.98 -6.21
CA ILE A 19 4.42 18.03 -5.31
C ILE A 19 4.34 17.59 -3.84
N PHE A 20 3.24 16.93 -3.47
CA PHE A 20 2.96 16.58 -2.09
C PHE A 20 3.46 15.19 -1.70
N GLU A 21 4.04 14.39 -2.60
CA GLU A 21 4.57 13.07 -2.29
C GLU A 21 5.71 13.14 -1.24
N ILE A 22 6.69 14.02 -1.45
CA ILE A 22 7.82 14.20 -0.53
C ILE A 22 7.35 14.79 0.82
N PRO A 23 6.60 15.92 0.85
CA PRO A 23 6.08 16.47 2.10
C PRO A 23 5.19 15.49 2.88
N SER A 24 4.31 14.77 2.20
CA SER A 24 3.39 13.82 2.84
C SER A 24 4.15 12.65 3.46
N THR A 25 5.20 12.17 2.78
CA THR A 25 6.10 11.14 3.35
C THR A 25 6.88 11.66 4.56
N LEU A 26 7.33 12.92 4.57
CA LEU A 26 7.98 13.53 5.73
C LEU A 26 7.02 13.66 6.93
N LEU A 27 5.73 13.88 6.68
CA LEU A 27 4.71 13.97 7.73
C LEU A 27 4.59 12.68 8.55
N LEU A 28 4.87 11.52 7.94
CA LEU A 28 4.93 10.23 8.64
C LEU A 28 5.94 10.24 9.78
N ARG A 29 7.09 10.89 9.60
CA ARG A 29 8.12 11.00 10.65
C ARG A 29 7.63 11.81 11.85
N PHE A 30 6.76 12.79 11.63
CA PHE A 30 6.25 13.67 12.70
C PHE A 30 5.04 13.08 13.42
N LEU A 31 4.08 12.54 12.69
CA LEU A 31 2.82 12.02 13.26
C LEU A 31 2.93 10.57 13.75
N GLY A 32 3.95 9.84 13.30
CA GLY A 32 4.08 8.41 13.49
C GLY A 32 3.21 7.62 12.50
N PRO A 33 3.58 6.38 12.17
CA PRO A 33 2.96 5.62 11.09
C PRO A 33 1.45 5.35 11.28
N THR A 34 1.03 4.91 12.48
CA THR A 34 -0.40 4.61 12.75
C THR A 34 -1.31 5.80 12.52
N ARG A 35 -0.97 6.95 13.13
CA ARG A 35 -1.80 8.16 13.05
C ARG A 35 -1.83 8.66 11.62
N TYR A 36 -0.68 8.72 10.98
CA TYR A 36 -0.56 9.17 9.60
C TYR A 36 -1.37 8.30 8.63
N LEU A 37 -1.16 6.97 8.61
CA LEU A 37 -1.86 6.08 7.67
C LEU A 37 -3.38 6.11 7.87
N SER A 38 -3.83 6.15 9.13
CA SER A 38 -5.26 6.19 9.46
C SER A 38 -5.90 7.52 9.06
N LEU A 39 -5.25 8.64 9.35
CA LEU A 39 -5.72 9.97 8.96
C LEU A 39 -5.76 10.10 7.43
N SER A 40 -4.75 9.60 6.73
CA SER A 40 -4.71 9.60 5.27
C SER A 40 -5.88 8.81 4.67
N LEU A 41 -6.23 7.64 5.22
CA LEU A 41 -7.41 6.87 4.78
C LEU A 41 -8.72 7.62 5.02
N ILE A 42 -8.91 8.18 6.21
CA ILE A 42 -10.15 8.91 6.56
C ILE A 42 -10.30 10.14 5.67
N LEU A 43 -9.22 10.92 5.48
CA LEU A 43 -9.23 12.09 4.61
C LEU A 43 -9.46 11.71 3.15
N TRP A 44 -8.82 10.63 2.67
CA TRP A 44 -8.99 10.15 1.31
C TRP A 44 -10.45 9.73 1.06
N GLY A 45 -11.03 8.90 1.93
CA GLY A 45 -12.43 8.50 1.86
C GLY A 45 -13.38 9.71 1.90
N SER A 46 -13.12 10.66 2.79
CA SER A 46 -13.94 11.88 2.95
C SER A 46 -13.92 12.77 1.70
N VAL A 47 -12.75 13.01 1.11
CA VAL A 47 -12.62 13.81 -0.12
C VAL A 47 -13.26 13.08 -1.31
N THR A 48 -13.12 11.75 -1.36
CA THR A 48 -13.76 10.91 -2.39
C THR A 48 -15.29 10.99 -2.31
N VAL A 49 -15.87 10.84 -1.12
CA VAL A 49 -17.32 11.04 -0.89
C VAL A 49 -17.74 12.47 -1.26
N GLY A 50 -16.94 13.47 -0.89
CA GLY A 50 -17.17 14.87 -1.26
C GLY A 50 -17.26 15.11 -2.77
N MET A 51 -16.56 14.29 -3.56
CA MET A 51 -16.57 14.38 -5.02
C MET A 51 -17.94 14.09 -5.63
N ALA A 52 -18.77 13.25 -4.98
CA ALA A 52 -20.13 12.95 -5.43
C ALA A 52 -21.06 14.18 -5.39
N PHE A 53 -20.76 15.17 -4.54
CA PHE A 53 -21.61 16.36 -4.34
C PHE A 53 -21.22 17.55 -5.20
N VAL A 54 -20.18 17.41 -6.02
CA VAL A 54 -19.70 18.48 -6.91
C VAL A 54 -20.76 18.85 -7.96
N LYS A 55 -21.04 20.15 -8.07
CA LYS A 55 -21.99 20.73 -9.04
C LYS A 55 -21.30 21.61 -10.08
N ASN A 56 -20.18 22.23 -9.72
CA ASN A 56 -19.47 23.22 -10.55
C ASN A 56 -18.11 22.69 -11.05
N SER A 57 -17.66 23.16 -12.21
CA SER A 57 -16.34 22.79 -12.76
C SER A 57 -15.18 23.20 -11.85
N GLN A 58 -15.26 24.38 -11.22
CA GLN A 58 -14.23 24.83 -10.27
C GLN A 58 -14.15 23.95 -9.02
N GLN A 59 -15.31 23.52 -8.50
CA GLN A 59 -15.37 22.58 -7.37
C GLN A 59 -14.70 21.25 -7.73
N LEU A 60 -14.87 20.77 -8.97
CA LEU A 60 -14.20 19.55 -9.42
C LEU A 60 -12.67 19.69 -9.39
N LEU A 61 -12.14 20.81 -9.88
CA LEU A 61 -10.69 21.05 -9.92
C LEU A 61 -10.11 21.10 -8.50
N ILE A 62 -10.78 21.81 -7.58
CA ILE A 62 -10.35 21.93 -6.18
C ILE A 62 -10.37 20.57 -5.49
N VAL A 63 -11.48 19.83 -5.58
CA VAL A 63 -11.61 18.50 -4.94
C VAL A 63 -10.59 17.52 -5.52
N ARG A 64 -10.29 17.58 -6.82
CA ARG A 64 -9.25 16.74 -7.44
C ARG A 64 -7.84 17.07 -6.98
N PHE A 65 -7.54 18.36 -6.81
CA PHE A 65 -6.26 18.78 -6.24
C PHE A 65 -6.10 18.30 -4.79
N LEU A 66 -7.14 18.45 -3.97
CA LEU A 66 -7.16 17.96 -2.59
C LEU A 66 -7.01 16.44 -2.51
N LEU A 67 -7.67 15.71 -3.40
CA LEU A 67 -7.56 14.25 -3.47
C LEU A 67 -6.11 13.83 -3.76
N GLY A 68 -5.46 14.47 -4.73
CA GLY A 68 -4.05 14.19 -5.06
C GLY A 68 -3.11 14.49 -3.90
N MET A 69 -3.34 15.58 -3.17
CA MET A 69 -2.57 15.95 -1.98
C MET A 69 -2.70 14.92 -0.85
N VAL A 70 -3.92 14.44 -0.59
CA VAL A 70 -4.18 13.50 0.52
C VAL A 70 -3.67 12.10 0.19
N GLN A 71 -3.75 11.68 -1.07
CA GLN A 71 -3.38 10.33 -1.48
C GLN A 71 -1.86 10.13 -1.66
N SER A 72 -1.11 11.21 -1.92
CA SER A 72 0.29 11.17 -2.39
C SER A 72 1.23 10.29 -1.57
N GLY A 73 1.14 10.34 -0.24
CA GLY A 73 2.09 9.69 0.65
C GLY A 73 1.58 8.39 1.29
N PHE A 74 0.39 7.89 0.93
CA PHE A 74 -0.16 6.68 1.55
C PHE A 74 0.66 5.44 1.19
N PHE A 75 1.00 5.31 -0.10
CA PHE A 75 1.75 4.17 -0.61
C PHE A 75 3.17 4.13 -0.04
N THR A 76 3.91 5.22 -0.17
CA THR A 76 5.27 5.37 0.39
C THR A 76 5.26 5.23 1.91
N GLY A 77 4.22 5.72 2.58
CA GLY A 77 4.06 5.56 4.02
C GLY A 77 3.88 4.09 4.45
N THR A 78 3.17 3.30 3.66
CA THR A 78 3.00 1.86 3.91
C THR A 78 4.31 1.10 3.71
N ILE A 79 5.12 1.49 2.72
CA ILE A 79 6.47 0.93 2.51
C ILE A 79 7.36 1.18 3.71
N ILE A 80 7.40 2.43 4.20
CA ILE A 80 8.19 2.78 5.38
C ILE A 80 7.68 2.00 6.59
N TYR A 81 6.37 1.88 6.77
CA TYR A 81 5.80 1.11 7.86
C TYR A 81 6.26 -0.36 7.86
N PHE A 82 6.18 -1.06 6.72
CA PHE A 82 6.69 -2.44 6.63
C PHE A 82 8.19 -2.54 6.88
N SER A 83 8.96 -1.53 6.50
CA SER A 83 10.40 -1.50 6.77
C SER A 83 10.77 -1.38 8.25
N LEU A 84 9.85 -0.88 9.08
CA LEU A 84 10.04 -0.77 10.54
C LEU A 84 9.77 -2.09 11.28
N TRP A 85 8.96 -2.98 10.69
CA TRP A 85 8.43 -4.16 11.39
C TRP A 85 8.95 -5.49 10.85
N TYR A 86 9.49 -5.52 9.62
CA TYR A 86 9.89 -6.76 8.96
C TYR A 86 11.31 -6.69 8.42
N CYS A 87 12.02 -7.82 8.46
CA CYS A 87 13.35 -7.96 7.87
C CYS A 87 13.29 -8.01 6.33
N LYS A 88 14.42 -7.79 5.64
CA LYS A 88 14.42 -7.64 4.15
C LYS A 88 13.86 -8.86 3.42
N LYS A 89 14.14 -10.06 3.93
CA LYS A 89 13.65 -11.32 3.36
C LYS A 89 12.12 -11.44 3.45
N GLU A 90 11.53 -10.95 4.53
CA GLU A 90 10.09 -10.97 4.79
C GLU A 90 9.33 -9.84 4.07
N GLN A 91 9.99 -8.69 3.88
CA GLN A 91 9.44 -7.53 3.20
C GLN A 91 9.05 -7.85 1.75
N ILE A 92 9.87 -8.61 1.02
CA ILE A 92 9.64 -8.93 -0.39
C ILE A 92 8.27 -9.60 -0.57
N MET A 93 7.97 -10.62 0.23
CA MET A 93 6.69 -11.34 0.14
C MET A 93 5.50 -10.43 0.45
N ARG A 94 5.62 -9.58 1.49
CA ARG A 94 4.55 -8.67 1.91
C ARG A 94 4.31 -7.57 0.87
N PHE A 95 5.37 -7.05 0.26
CA PHE A 95 5.26 -6.12 -0.86
C PHE A 95 4.62 -6.76 -2.08
N SER A 96 5.00 -8.00 -2.43
CA SER A 96 4.36 -8.71 -3.52
C SER A 96 2.86 -8.90 -3.28
N ILE A 97 2.45 -9.31 -2.07
CA ILE A 97 1.03 -9.44 -1.72
C ILE A 97 0.31 -8.08 -1.81
N LEU A 98 0.91 -7.01 -1.30
CA LEU A 98 0.34 -5.66 -1.37
C LEU A 98 0.15 -5.19 -2.82
N PHE A 99 1.18 -5.31 -3.65
CA PHE A 99 1.10 -4.96 -5.07
C PHE A 99 0.09 -5.84 -5.83
N GLY A 100 0.03 -7.13 -5.53
CA GLY A 100 -0.97 -8.04 -6.08
C GLY A 100 -2.41 -7.62 -5.74
N ALA A 101 -2.63 -7.17 -4.50
CA ALA A 101 -3.93 -6.66 -4.06
C ALA A 101 -4.33 -5.38 -4.80
N VAL A 102 -3.40 -4.42 -4.98
CA VAL A 102 -3.64 -3.18 -5.75
C VAL A 102 -4.06 -3.50 -7.19
N CYS A 103 -3.40 -4.46 -7.83
CA CYS A 103 -3.69 -4.82 -9.22
C CYS A 103 -5.03 -5.58 -9.34
N THR A 104 -5.36 -6.40 -8.35
CA THR A 104 -6.67 -7.08 -8.29
C THR A 104 -7.80 -6.08 -8.05
N ALA A 105 -7.57 -5.05 -7.22
CA ALA A 105 -8.52 -3.97 -7.01
C ALA A 105 -8.86 -3.26 -8.34
N GLY A 106 -7.88 -3.01 -9.22
CA GLY A 106 -8.14 -2.42 -10.54
C GLY A 106 -9.07 -3.26 -11.44
N VAL A 107 -9.04 -4.60 -11.32
CA VAL A 107 -10.00 -5.48 -12.01
C VAL A 107 -11.40 -5.32 -11.40
N LEU A 108 -11.47 -5.29 -10.06
CA LEU A 108 -12.73 -5.12 -9.33
C LEU A 108 -13.37 -3.76 -9.61
N ASP A 109 -12.59 -2.68 -9.72
CA ASP A 109 -13.08 -1.35 -10.09
C ASP A 109 -13.72 -1.35 -11.49
N GLY A 110 -13.15 -2.09 -12.44
CA GLY A 110 -13.72 -2.27 -13.77
C GLY A 110 -15.09 -2.98 -13.75
N ILE A 111 -15.22 -4.01 -12.90
CA ILE A 111 -16.48 -4.75 -12.70
C ILE A 111 -17.50 -3.88 -11.97
N LEU A 112 -17.07 -3.15 -10.93
CA LEU A 112 -17.89 -2.23 -10.17
C LEU A 112 -18.45 -1.13 -11.08
N ALA A 113 -17.61 -0.55 -11.95
CA ALA A 113 -18.03 0.43 -12.94
C ALA A 113 -19.08 -0.11 -13.93
N TYR A 114 -18.97 -1.40 -14.31
CA TYR A 114 -20.00 -2.07 -15.13
C TYR A 114 -21.32 -2.23 -14.36
N GLY A 115 -21.26 -2.63 -13.09
CA GLY A 115 -22.44 -2.73 -12.22
C GLY A 115 -23.16 -1.39 -12.03
N ILE A 116 -22.41 -0.32 -11.77
CA ILE A 116 -22.94 1.04 -11.56
C ILE A 116 -23.66 1.58 -12.80
N ARG A 117 -23.30 1.11 -14.01
CA ARG A 117 -24.00 1.49 -15.24
C ARG A 117 -25.47 1.06 -15.24
N HIS A 118 -25.84 0.03 -14.48
CA HIS A 118 -27.21 -0.45 -14.37
C HIS A 118 -28.00 0.21 -13.23
N MET A 119 -27.36 1.09 -12.45
CA MET A 119 -27.97 1.81 -11.32
C MET A 119 -28.48 3.20 -11.72
N GLU A 120 -29.17 3.30 -12.86
CA GLU A 120 -29.84 4.55 -13.28
C GLU A 120 -31.04 4.84 -12.36
N ASP A 121 -31.14 6.10 -11.92
CA ASP A 121 -32.22 6.67 -11.10
C ASP A 121 -32.46 6.06 -9.70
N ILE A 122 -31.57 5.19 -9.21
CA ILE A 122 -31.59 4.76 -7.80
C ILE A 122 -31.21 5.96 -6.92
N GLY A 123 -32.18 6.48 -6.16
CA GLY A 123 -31.99 7.59 -5.22
C GLY A 123 -31.84 8.98 -5.86
N GLY A 124 -32.21 9.16 -7.14
CA GLY A 124 -32.16 10.45 -7.83
C GLY A 124 -30.76 11.01 -8.11
N LEU A 125 -29.72 10.16 -8.03
CA LEU A 125 -28.32 10.51 -8.26
C LEU A 125 -27.84 9.98 -9.62
N LYS A 126 -26.97 10.73 -10.29
CA LYS A 126 -26.31 10.29 -11.53
C LYS A 126 -25.35 9.13 -11.27
N ASN A 127 -25.27 8.17 -12.19
CA ASN A 127 -24.47 6.93 -12.06
C ASN A 127 -23.02 7.17 -11.60
N TRP A 128 -22.34 8.19 -12.15
CA TRP A 128 -20.94 8.47 -11.78
C TRP A 128 -20.76 8.92 -10.32
N ARG A 129 -21.79 9.45 -9.67
CA ARG A 129 -21.73 9.87 -8.26
C ARG A 129 -21.75 8.67 -7.33
N TRP A 130 -22.49 7.62 -7.69
CA TRP A 130 -22.51 6.37 -6.96
C TRP A 130 -21.15 5.70 -6.92
N LEU A 131 -20.33 5.84 -7.97
CA LEU A 131 -18.95 5.35 -7.99
C LEU A 131 -18.13 5.91 -6.83
N PHE A 132 -18.09 7.23 -6.70
CA PHE A 132 -17.34 7.88 -5.63
C PHE A 132 -17.91 7.61 -4.23
N LEU A 133 -19.22 7.42 -4.10
CA LEU A 133 -19.84 7.07 -2.82
C LEU A 133 -19.52 5.64 -2.39
N LEU A 134 -19.64 4.67 -3.31
CA LEU A 134 -19.40 3.26 -3.02
C LEU A 134 -17.92 2.97 -2.77
N GLU A 135 -17.01 3.70 -3.41
CA GLU A 135 -15.57 3.59 -3.16
C GLU A 135 -15.15 4.34 -1.90
N GLY A 136 -15.63 5.58 -1.69
CA GLY A 136 -15.16 6.43 -0.60
C GLY A 136 -15.72 6.06 0.77
N LEU A 137 -16.99 5.63 0.86
CA LEU A 137 -17.68 5.43 2.12
C LEU A 137 -17.14 4.25 2.94
N PRO A 138 -16.78 3.09 2.36
CA PRO A 138 -16.14 1.99 3.09
C PRO A 138 -14.71 2.30 3.58
N ILE A 139 -14.01 3.22 2.92
CA ILE A 139 -12.62 3.58 3.30
C ILE A 139 -12.58 4.31 4.65
N ILE A 140 -13.60 5.12 4.96
CA ILE A 140 -13.66 5.89 6.22
C ILE A 140 -13.65 4.96 7.46
N PRO A 141 -14.57 3.99 7.61
CA PRO A 141 -14.53 3.06 8.75
C PRO A 141 -13.28 2.17 8.72
N LEU A 142 -12.75 1.80 7.54
CA LEU A 142 -11.48 1.09 7.45
C LEU A 142 -10.30 1.91 7.99
N GLY A 143 -10.28 3.23 7.75
CA GLY A 143 -9.31 4.14 8.34
C GLY A 143 -9.43 4.22 9.86
N VAL A 144 -10.65 4.23 10.40
CA VAL A 144 -10.88 4.16 11.86
C VAL A 144 -10.42 2.82 12.43
N MET A 145 -10.71 1.71 11.75
CA MET A 145 -10.23 0.39 12.17
C MET A 145 -8.70 0.32 12.15
N THR A 146 -8.07 0.90 11.13
CA THR A 146 -6.61 0.98 11.06
C THR A 146 -6.04 1.75 12.24
N TYR A 147 -6.70 2.82 12.70
CA TYR A 147 -6.27 3.56 13.88
C TYR A 147 -6.30 2.71 15.17
N LEU A 148 -7.30 1.83 15.29
CA LEU A 148 -7.48 0.98 16.48
C LEU A 148 -6.56 -0.23 16.49
N PHE A 149 -6.29 -0.83 15.33
CA PHE A 149 -5.55 -2.10 15.23
C PHE A 149 -4.08 -1.94 14.83
N LEU A 150 -3.68 -0.84 14.19
CA LEU A 150 -2.32 -0.68 13.68
C LEU A 150 -1.37 -0.19 14.79
N GLY A 151 -0.37 -1.00 15.15
CA GLY A 151 0.67 -0.63 16.13
C GLY A 151 1.64 0.42 15.57
N SER A 152 2.02 1.43 16.34
CA SER A 152 2.72 2.61 15.81
C SER A 152 4.16 2.37 15.39
N ILE A 153 5.01 1.94 16.33
CA ILE A 153 6.45 1.76 16.15
C ILE A 153 6.86 0.70 17.18
N PRO A 154 7.75 -0.26 16.84
CA PRO A 154 8.20 -1.29 17.77
C PRO A 154 8.62 -0.74 19.15
N ASP A 155 9.27 0.43 19.19
CA ASP A 155 9.71 1.05 20.46
C ASP A 155 8.59 1.56 21.36
N THR A 156 7.46 2.00 20.78
CA THR A 156 6.34 2.61 21.52
C THR A 156 5.29 1.58 21.94
N VAL A 157 5.43 0.37 21.44
CA VAL A 157 4.47 -0.71 21.63
C VAL A 157 4.58 -1.24 23.06
N GLN A 158 3.43 -1.40 23.72
CA GLN A 158 3.34 -1.90 25.10
C GLN A 158 3.29 -3.44 25.19
N TRP A 159 3.05 -4.13 24.08
CA TRP A 159 2.99 -5.59 24.05
C TRP A 159 4.37 -6.25 23.82
N LEU A 160 5.41 -5.45 23.57
CA LEU A 160 6.78 -5.91 23.33
C LEU A 160 7.69 -5.37 24.44
N ASP A 161 8.51 -6.25 25.02
CA ASP A 161 9.39 -5.89 26.13
C ASP A 161 10.65 -5.14 25.66
N ASN A 162 11.34 -4.44 26.56
CA ASN A 162 12.47 -3.58 26.19
C ASN A 162 13.66 -4.35 25.59
N CYS A 163 13.87 -5.61 25.97
CA CYS A 163 14.89 -6.48 25.38
C CYS A 163 14.51 -6.96 23.97
N GLU A 164 13.25 -7.30 23.72
CA GLU A 164 12.75 -7.73 22.40
C GLU A 164 12.89 -6.60 21.36
N LYS A 165 12.68 -5.34 21.77
CA LYS A 165 12.90 -4.13 20.95
C LYS A 165 14.34 -3.98 20.49
N GLN A 166 15.30 -4.24 21.38
CA GLN A 166 16.73 -4.14 21.07
C GLN A 166 17.18 -5.22 20.09
N LEU A 167 16.65 -6.44 20.22
CA LEU A 167 16.94 -7.54 19.29
C LEU A 167 16.45 -7.23 17.87
N LEU A 168 15.20 -6.79 17.73
CA LEU A 168 14.63 -6.41 16.43
C LEU A 168 15.45 -5.31 15.75
N THR A 169 15.88 -4.31 16.52
CA THR A 169 16.68 -3.19 15.99
C THR A 169 18.05 -3.64 15.48
N ASN A 170 18.68 -4.61 16.15
CA ASN A 170 19.99 -5.13 15.74
C ASN A 170 19.89 -5.98 14.46
N LEU A 171 18.86 -6.83 14.35
CA LEU A 171 18.60 -7.63 13.14
C LEU A 171 18.35 -6.75 11.91
N LEU A 172 17.59 -5.67 12.06
CA LEU A 172 17.33 -4.71 10.96
C LEU A 172 18.59 -3.96 10.50
N ARG A 173 19.58 -3.79 11.38
CA ARG A 173 20.85 -3.09 11.07
C ARG A 173 21.86 -3.96 10.34
N GLU A 174 21.93 -5.26 10.67
CA GLU A 174 22.87 -6.19 10.03
C GLU A 174 22.52 -6.48 8.56
N ASP A 175 21.26 -6.26 8.16
CA ASP A 175 20.74 -6.58 6.83
C ASP A 175 21.22 -5.65 5.69
N ALA A 176 22.27 -4.83 5.84
CA ALA A 176 22.70 -3.83 4.84
C ALA A 176 23.04 -4.44 3.46
N GLY A 177 22.40 -3.95 2.40
CA GLY A 177 22.52 -4.51 1.04
C GLY A 177 23.65 -3.87 0.23
N ASN A 178 24.16 -4.58 -0.78
CA ASN A 178 25.21 -4.07 -1.66
C ASN A 178 24.69 -2.99 -2.63
N VAL A 179 25.24 -1.79 -2.55
CA VAL A 179 24.86 -0.62 -3.37
C VAL A 179 24.99 -0.89 -4.87
N ALA A 180 26.00 -1.66 -5.30
CA ALA A 180 26.20 -1.97 -6.72
C ALA A 180 25.04 -2.81 -7.31
N VAL A 181 24.53 -3.78 -6.53
CA VAL A 181 23.38 -4.60 -6.91
C VAL A 181 22.09 -3.77 -6.93
N TYR A 182 21.93 -2.83 -6.00
CA TYR A 182 20.80 -1.92 -6.00
C TYR A 182 20.77 -1.04 -7.26
N VAL A 183 21.90 -0.38 -7.57
CA VAL A 183 21.99 0.50 -8.75
C VAL A 183 21.74 -0.27 -10.05
N SER A 184 22.34 -1.46 -10.21
CA SER A 184 22.12 -2.28 -11.41
C SER A 184 20.65 -2.72 -11.55
N THR A 185 19.99 -3.04 -10.44
CA THR A 185 18.56 -3.38 -10.42
C THR A 185 17.69 -2.19 -10.82
N CYS A 186 17.96 -0.98 -10.30
CA CYS A 186 17.23 0.22 -10.70
C CYS A 186 17.33 0.50 -12.21
N VAL A 187 18.53 0.36 -12.78
CA VAL A 187 18.75 0.55 -14.22
C VAL A 187 17.98 -0.48 -15.04
N ALA A 188 18.01 -1.75 -14.63
CA ALA A 188 17.24 -2.80 -15.27
C ALA A 188 15.72 -2.50 -15.24
N CYS A 189 15.20 -2.09 -14.09
CA CYS A 189 13.78 -1.73 -13.93
C CYS A 189 13.36 -0.55 -14.82
N CYS A 190 14.18 0.49 -14.95
CA CYS A 190 13.89 1.62 -15.84
C CYS A 190 13.70 1.18 -17.30
N GLY A 191 14.53 0.24 -17.77
CA GLY A 191 14.41 -0.34 -19.11
C GLY A 191 13.10 -1.13 -19.27
N THR A 192 12.78 -2.01 -18.33
CA THR A 192 11.59 -2.88 -18.42
C THR A 192 10.27 -2.10 -18.31
N ILE A 193 10.20 -1.09 -17.42
CA ILE A 193 8.98 -0.31 -17.19
C ILE A 193 8.64 0.57 -18.42
N SER A 194 9.63 0.96 -19.23
CA SER A 194 9.43 1.80 -20.42
C SER A 194 8.56 1.13 -21.51
N ALA A 195 8.48 -0.20 -21.55
CA ALA A 195 7.65 -0.94 -22.50
C ALA A 195 6.15 -0.94 -22.10
N PHE A 196 5.84 -0.64 -20.85
CA PHE A 196 4.49 -0.75 -20.31
C PHE A 196 3.48 0.26 -20.91
N PRO A 197 3.81 1.56 -21.04
CA PRO A 197 2.91 2.51 -21.72
C PRO A 197 2.64 2.15 -23.18
N LEU A 198 3.63 1.60 -23.89
CA LEU A 198 3.47 1.17 -25.27
C LEU A 198 2.46 0.02 -25.37
N LEU A 199 2.55 -0.96 -24.48
CA LEU A 199 1.61 -2.08 -24.40
C LEU A 199 0.19 -1.59 -24.09
N LEU A 200 0.02 -0.67 -23.14
CA LEU A 200 -1.28 -0.08 -22.81
C LEU A 200 -1.88 0.71 -23.97
N ALA A 201 -1.07 1.51 -24.67
CA ALA A 201 -1.51 2.25 -25.85
C ALA A 201 -1.96 1.30 -26.97
N TRP A 202 -1.19 0.23 -27.22
CA TRP A 202 -1.56 -0.77 -28.21
C TRP A 202 -2.88 -1.48 -27.84
N LEU A 203 -3.02 -1.94 -26.59
CA LEU A 203 -4.23 -2.62 -26.13
C LEU A 203 -5.48 -1.72 -26.27
N THR A 204 -5.38 -0.47 -25.80
CA THR A 204 -6.51 0.48 -25.85
C THR A 204 -6.91 0.85 -27.27
N ASN A 205 -5.97 0.83 -28.22
CA ASN A 205 -6.25 1.07 -29.64
C ASN A 205 -6.89 -0.14 -30.34
N ASN A 206 -6.56 -1.37 -29.92
CA ASN A 206 -7.05 -2.60 -30.56
C ASN A 206 -8.36 -3.13 -29.95
N VAL A 207 -8.75 -2.66 -28.76
CA VAL A 207 -10.04 -3.01 -28.15
C VAL A 207 -11.09 -1.96 -28.50
N GLY A 208 -12.21 -2.38 -29.10
CA GLY A 208 -13.33 -1.48 -29.41
C GLY A 208 -14.24 -1.24 -28.20
N GLY A 209 -14.68 0.02 -28.00
CA GLY A 209 -15.66 0.40 -26.97
C GLY A 209 -15.06 0.73 -25.60
N HIS A 210 -15.51 1.83 -24.99
CA HIS A 210 -14.93 2.39 -23.76
C HIS A 210 -14.94 1.40 -22.58
N THR A 211 -16.04 0.68 -22.36
CA THR A 211 -16.15 -0.29 -21.25
C THR A 211 -15.26 -1.52 -21.47
N LYS A 212 -15.18 -2.02 -22.71
CA LYS A 212 -14.32 -3.16 -23.04
C LYS A 212 -12.84 -2.80 -22.90
N ARG A 213 -12.45 -1.58 -23.31
CA ARG A 213 -11.09 -1.05 -23.09
C ARG A 213 -10.73 -0.99 -21.61
N ALA A 214 -11.62 -0.44 -20.78
CA ALA A 214 -11.39 -0.35 -19.34
C ALA A 214 -11.20 -1.74 -18.70
N MET A 215 -12.05 -2.71 -19.04
CA MET A 215 -11.90 -4.09 -18.57
C MET A 215 -10.61 -4.73 -19.07
N ALA A 216 -10.28 -4.59 -20.36
CA ALA A 216 -9.07 -5.18 -20.94
C ALA A 216 -7.79 -4.63 -20.29
N VAL A 217 -7.74 -3.32 -20.03
CA VAL A 217 -6.64 -2.70 -19.29
C VAL A 217 -6.57 -3.27 -17.88
N GLY A 218 -7.70 -3.34 -17.16
CA GLY A 218 -7.77 -3.94 -15.83
C GLY A 218 -7.22 -5.38 -15.80
N PHE A 219 -7.65 -6.22 -16.73
CA PHE A 219 -7.18 -7.61 -16.84
C PHE A 219 -5.68 -7.72 -17.16
N LEU A 220 -5.18 -6.91 -18.10
CA LEU A 220 -3.77 -6.92 -18.46
C LEU A 220 -2.88 -6.58 -17.26
N VAL A 221 -3.24 -5.53 -16.52
CA VAL A 221 -2.49 -5.11 -15.33
C VAL A 221 -2.63 -6.12 -14.21
N GLY A 222 -3.86 -6.62 -13.97
CA GLY A 222 -4.16 -7.59 -12.91
C GLY A 222 -3.41 -8.91 -13.07
N ILE A 223 -3.52 -9.56 -14.23
CA ILE A 223 -2.95 -10.91 -14.45
C ILE A 223 -1.41 -10.87 -14.45
N GLY A 224 -0.81 -9.85 -15.08
CA GLY A 224 0.65 -9.73 -15.13
C GLY A 224 1.29 -9.63 -13.75
N GLN A 225 0.61 -8.99 -12.79
CA GLN A 225 1.13 -8.71 -11.45
C GLN A 225 0.92 -9.87 -10.48
N ILE A 226 -0.13 -10.70 -10.68
CA ILE A 226 -0.28 -11.97 -9.94
C ILE A 226 0.93 -12.89 -10.19
N GLY A 227 1.48 -12.89 -11.41
CA GLY A 227 2.72 -13.58 -11.73
C GLY A 227 3.90 -13.13 -10.86
N GLY A 228 3.99 -11.84 -10.53
CA GLY A 228 5.01 -11.28 -9.64
C GLY A 228 4.85 -11.66 -8.16
N VAL A 229 3.65 -12.09 -7.75
CA VAL A 229 3.40 -12.65 -6.42
C VAL A 229 3.80 -14.13 -6.35
N LEU A 230 3.49 -14.88 -7.40
CA LEU A 230 3.76 -16.31 -7.48
C LEU A 230 5.22 -16.63 -7.82
N ALA A 231 5.86 -15.82 -8.66
CA ALA A 231 7.23 -16.09 -9.14
C ALA A 231 8.27 -16.21 -8.01
N PRO A 232 8.31 -15.32 -7.00
CA PRO A 232 9.23 -15.48 -5.87
C PRO A 232 9.00 -16.77 -5.08
N GLN A 233 7.75 -17.22 -4.99
CA GLN A 233 7.36 -18.44 -4.26
C GLN A 233 7.75 -19.71 -5.01
N VAL A 234 7.67 -19.69 -6.34
CA VAL A 234 8.01 -20.84 -7.19
C VAL A 234 9.52 -20.97 -7.40
N VAL A 235 10.24 -19.85 -7.52
CA VAL A 235 11.69 -19.85 -7.79
C VAL A 235 12.51 -20.16 -6.54
N TYR A 236 12.05 -19.74 -5.35
CA TYR A 236 12.75 -19.94 -4.08
C TYR A 236 11.87 -20.65 -3.03
N PRO A 237 11.46 -21.91 -3.26
CA PRO A 237 10.59 -22.64 -2.34
C PRO A 237 11.26 -22.87 -0.97
N ASP A 238 12.54 -23.26 -0.96
CA ASP A 238 13.28 -23.52 0.29
C ASP A 238 13.43 -22.28 1.17
N ASP A 239 13.57 -21.09 0.57
CA ASP A 239 13.64 -19.85 1.35
C ASP A 239 12.26 -19.46 1.87
N SER A 240 11.18 -19.79 1.17
CA SER A 240 9.81 -19.57 1.66
C SER A 240 9.47 -20.47 2.86
N ASP A 241 9.95 -21.72 2.85
CA ASP A 241 9.79 -22.64 3.98
C ASP A 241 10.69 -22.25 5.15
N LYS A 242 11.93 -21.82 4.90
CA LYS A 242 12.81 -21.23 5.92
C LYS A 242 12.25 -19.95 6.52
N LEU A 243 11.58 -19.11 5.72
CA LEU A 243 10.90 -17.90 6.21
C LEU A 243 9.74 -18.28 7.14
N ARG A 244 8.91 -19.26 6.76
CA ARG A 244 7.84 -19.79 7.62
C ARG A 244 8.39 -20.44 8.89
N GLU A 245 9.51 -21.14 8.78
CA GLU A 245 10.18 -21.77 9.92
C GLU A 245 10.81 -20.72 10.83
N ASN A 246 11.42 -19.67 10.29
CA ASN A 246 11.95 -18.55 11.07
C ASN A 246 10.83 -17.77 11.77
N ASP A 247 9.72 -17.44 11.10
CA ASP A 247 8.53 -16.84 11.74
C ASP A 247 8.06 -17.72 12.91
N ARG A 248 7.96 -19.04 12.68
CA ARG A 248 7.56 -20.00 13.71
C ARG A 248 8.57 -20.07 14.86
N ARG A 249 9.88 -20.03 14.57
CA ARG A 249 10.96 -20.03 15.58
C ARG A 249 10.97 -18.74 16.38
N ILE A 250 10.76 -17.58 15.75
CA ILE A 250 10.63 -16.29 16.44
C ILE A 250 9.44 -16.35 17.40
N HIS A 251 8.27 -16.80 16.94
CA HIS A 251 7.10 -16.96 17.81
C HIS A 251 7.34 -17.94 18.97
N LEU A 252 7.94 -19.11 18.69
CA LEU A 252 8.28 -20.08 19.74
C LEU A 252 9.30 -19.51 20.73
N SER A 253 10.32 -18.80 20.26
CA SER A 253 11.33 -18.16 21.12
C SER A 253 10.73 -17.02 21.95
N LEU A 254 9.75 -16.29 21.43
CA LEU A 254 9.01 -15.28 22.18
C LEU A 254 8.10 -15.93 23.23
N ASP A 255 7.48 -17.07 22.93
CA ASP A 255 6.66 -17.81 23.89
C ASP A 255 7.51 -18.46 24.99
N GLU A 256 8.67 -19.01 24.63
CA GLU A 256 9.64 -19.60 25.55
C GLU A 256 10.30 -18.52 26.42
N TYR A 257 10.64 -17.37 25.84
CA TYR A 257 11.13 -16.20 26.58
C TYR A 257 10.07 -15.62 27.52
N LYS A 258 8.80 -15.50 27.09
CA LYS A 258 7.69 -15.09 27.95
C LYS A 258 7.44 -16.07 29.09
N TYR A 259 7.62 -17.36 28.84
CA TYR A 259 7.56 -18.40 29.87
C TYR A 259 8.71 -18.24 30.87
N GLU A 260 9.94 -18.03 30.42
CA GLU A 260 11.11 -17.81 31.30
C GLU A 260 11.03 -16.49 32.08
N ALA A 261 10.58 -15.41 31.44
CA ALA A 261 10.36 -14.10 32.07
C ALA A 261 9.18 -14.11 33.06
N ALA A 262 8.19 -15.01 32.89
CA ALA A 262 7.13 -15.22 33.88
C ALA A 262 7.61 -15.94 35.15
N ILE A 263 8.77 -16.61 35.09
CA ILE A 263 9.35 -17.40 36.19
C ILE A 263 10.48 -16.63 36.90
N THR A 264 11.02 -15.56 36.29
CA THR A 264 12.16 -14.80 36.83
C THR A 264 11.91 -13.27 36.84
N GLU A 265 12.20 -12.59 37.96
CA GLU A 265 12.20 -11.11 38.04
C GLU A 265 13.33 -10.49 37.18
N PRO A 266 13.19 -9.21 36.73
CA PRO A 266 13.65 -8.81 35.40
C PRO A 266 15.12 -8.36 35.29
N CYS A 267 15.66 -8.61 34.10
CA CYS A 267 16.64 -7.82 33.33
C CYS A 267 18.16 -7.84 33.63
N ASP A 268 18.71 -8.60 34.58
CA ASP A 268 20.16 -8.50 34.87
C ASP A 268 21.03 -9.71 34.50
N ARG A 269 20.50 -10.74 33.84
CA ARG A 269 21.33 -11.84 33.35
C ARG A 269 20.90 -12.27 31.97
N HIS A 270 21.59 -11.80 30.94
CA HIS A 270 22.06 -12.63 29.83
C HIS A 270 22.90 -11.76 28.87
N PRO A 271 24.21 -11.59 29.14
CA PRO A 271 25.11 -10.95 28.19
C PRO A 271 25.54 -11.88 27.03
N ASP A 272 24.97 -13.08 26.89
CA ASP A 272 25.59 -14.14 26.07
C ASP A 272 24.58 -15.08 25.39
N ILE A 273 23.45 -14.57 24.86
CA ILE A 273 22.70 -15.33 23.85
C ILE A 273 23.48 -15.21 22.54
N ARG A 274 24.48 -16.10 22.37
CA ARG A 274 25.15 -16.29 21.09
C ARG A 274 24.17 -16.94 20.12
N TYR A 275 23.61 -16.14 19.23
CA TYR A 275 23.01 -16.64 17.99
C TYR A 275 24.08 -17.44 17.24
N LYS A 276 23.93 -18.77 17.21
CA LYS A 276 24.62 -19.61 16.24
C LYS A 276 23.83 -19.53 14.94
N TRP A 277 24.35 -18.72 14.02
CA TRP A 277 23.95 -18.61 12.62
C TRP A 277 24.00 -19.96 11.90
#